data_AF-A0A956RJB4-F1
#
_entry.id   AF-A0A956RJB4-F1
#
_cell.length_a   1.000
_cell.length_b   1.000
_cell.length_c   1.000
_cell.angle_alpha   90.00
_cell.angle_beta   90.00
_cell.angle_gamma   90.00
#
_symmetry.space_group_name_H-M   'P 1'
#
loop_
_entity.id
_entity.type
_entity.pdbx_description
1 polymer ?
#
loop_
_entity_poly.entity_id
_entity_poly.type
_entity_poly.pdbx_seq_one_letter_code
_entity_poly.pdbx_strand_id
1 'polypeptide(L)' 'MRRDALLLLLSPLACGALACGADEPLPACALPEGLPVFPGAEGFGSTTPAGRGGQVLEVTTLADAGPGSLRAALEAE' A
#
# COMPACT_ATOMS: atom_id res chain seq x y z
N MET A 1 23.63 34.18 -34.32
CA MET A 1 22.37 34.86 -33.92
C MET A 1 21.19 34.04 -34.44
N ARG A 2 20.32 33.61 -33.51
CA ARG A 2 18.95 33.11 -33.68
C ARG A 2 18.78 31.69 -34.25
N ARG A 3 18.72 30.69 -33.35
CA ARG A 3 17.83 29.51 -33.39
C ARG A 3 17.96 28.55 -32.19
N ASP A 4 18.62 28.98 -31.10
CA ASP A 4 18.17 28.58 -29.76
C ASP A 4 16.66 28.88 -29.63
N ALA A 5 15.94 27.96 -28.96
CA ALA A 5 14.68 28.15 -28.24
C ALA A 5 13.42 27.39 -28.71
N LEU A 6 13.44 26.45 -29.68
CA LEU A 6 12.16 25.86 -30.12
C LEU A 6 12.08 24.36 -30.43
N LEU A 7 13.01 23.53 -29.95
CA LEU A 7 12.88 22.06 -30.08
C LEU A 7 12.91 21.33 -28.72
N LEU A 8 12.60 22.04 -27.62
CA LEU A 8 12.42 21.46 -26.28
C LEU A 8 10.95 21.32 -25.86
N LEU A 9 9.99 21.24 -26.79
CA LEU A 9 8.58 21.03 -26.44
C LEU A 9 7.90 20.11 -27.43
N LEU A 10 7.27 19.03 -26.92
CA LEU A 10 6.30 18.12 -27.56
C LEU A 10 6.94 16.83 -28.16
N SER A 11 7.39 15.86 -27.34
CA SER A 11 6.64 14.67 -26.83
C SER A 11 5.97 13.83 -27.94
N PRO A 12 5.69 12.51 -27.80
CA PRO A 12 5.81 11.58 -26.66
C PRO A 12 6.40 10.20 -27.11
N LEU A 13 6.19 9.11 -26.35
CA LEU A 13 6.35 7.71 -26.80
C LEU A 13 7.79 7.21 -27.03
N ALA A 14 8.34 6.50 -26.03
CA ALA A 14 9.01 5.20 -26.18
C ALA A 14 10.01 4.95 -25.04
N CYS A 15 9.49 4.62 -23.86
CA CYS A 15 10.19 3.69 -22.96
C CYS A 15 9.10 2.86 -22.28
N GLY A 16 8.51 1.97 -23.06
CA GLY A 16 7.58 0.96 -22.58
C GLY A 16 8.33 -0.24 -22.01
N ALA A 17 7.66 -0.89 -21.06
CA ALA A 17 7.87 -2.25 -20.56
C ALA A 17 9.02 -2.47 -19.55
N LEU A 18 8.72 -2.19 -18.28
CA LEU A 18 8.87 -3.25 -17.27
C LEU A 18 7.65 -3.23 -16.34
N ALA A 19 6.85 -4.27 -16.46
CA ALA A 19 5.64 -4.48 -15.69
C ALA A 19 5.96 -4.73 -14.21
N CYS A 20 5.31 -3.98 -13.33
CA CYS A 20 4.81 -4.52 -12.07
C CYS A 20 3.30 -4.23 -12.08
N GLY A 21 2.55 -5.13 -12.71
CA GLY A 21 1.11 -5.19 -12.51
C GLY A 21 0.86 -5.91 -11.20
N ALA A 22 0.72 -5.15 -10.11
CA ALA A 22 0.17 -5.62 -8.85
C ALA A 22 -0.40 -4.43 -8.09
N ASP A 23 -1.40 -3.77 -8.67
CA ASP A 23 -2.38 -3.03 -7.88
C ASP A 23 -3.74 -3.18 -8.57
N GLU A 24 -4.11 -4.42 -8.88
CA GLU A 24 -5.54 -4.73 -8.88
C GLU A 24 -5.92 -4.64 -7.41
N PRO A 25 -6.84 -3.72 -7.01
CA PRO A 25 -7.33 -3.70 -5.65
C PRO A 25 -7.92 -5.08 -5.41
N LEU A 26 -7.19 -5.91 -4.65
CA LEU A 26 -7.72 -7.17 -4.14
C LEU A 26 -9.08 -6.84 -3.56
N PRO A 27 -10.12 -7.63 -3.87
CA PRO A 27 -11.46 -7.32 -3.41
C PRO A 27 -11.35 -7.11 -1.91
N ALA A 28 -11.58 -5.88 -1.45
CA ALA A 28 -11.72 -5.60 -0.03
C ALA A 28 -12.83 -6.54 0.40
N CYS A 29 -12.46 -7.62 1.09
CA CYS A 29 -13.39 -8.56 1.67
C CYS A 29 -14.10 -7.78 2.77
N ALA A 30 -15.06 -6.96 2.37
CA ALA A 30 -15.97 -6.26 3.25
C ALA A 30 -16.56 -7.35 4.14
N LEU A 31 -16.28 -7.24 5.43
CA LEU A 31 -16.87 -8.14 6.41
C LEU A 31 -18.38 -8.14 6.16
N PRO A 32 -19.03 -9.32 6.12
CA PRO A 32 -20.48 -9.37 6.26
C PRO A 32 -20.85 -8.47 7.42
N GLU A 33 -21.70 -7.48 7.19
CA GLU A 33 -22.09 -6.53 8.23
C GLU A 33 -22.53 -7.32 9.47
N GLY A 34 -21.79 -7.18 10.57
CA GLY A 34 -22.07 -7.88 11.83
C GLY A 34 -21.13 -9.02 12.23
N LEU A 35 -20.08 -9.36 11.47
CA LEU A 35 -19.02 -10.25 11.99
C LEU A 35 -18.09 -9.50 12.94
N PRO A 36 -17.98 -9.91 14.22
CA PRO A 36 -17.13 -9.21 15.17
C PRO A 36 -15.64 -9.42 14.86
N VAL A 37 -14.82 -8.41 15.16
CA VAL A 37 -13.36 -8.40 14.96
C VAL A 37 -12.64 -9.54 15.70
N PHE A 38 -13.19 -10.01 16.81
CA PHE A 38 -12.84 -11.27 17.48
C PHE A 38 -14.06 -11.81 18.24
N PRO A 39 -14.11 -13.11 18.59
CA PRO A 39 -15.24 -13.67 19.35
C PRO A 39 -15.45 -12.94 20.68
N GLY A 40 -16.65 -12.42 20.91
CA GLY A 40 -16.97 -11.65 22.11
C GLY A 40 -16.57 -10.18 22.08
N ALA A 41 -16.28 -9.61 20.89
CA ALA A 41 -16.09 -8.17 20.78
C ALA A 41 -17.40 -7.41 21.03
N GLU A 42 -17.36 -6.43 21.92
CA GLU A 42 -18.50 -5.57 22.29
C GLU A 42 -18.19 -4.09 22.04
N GLY A 43 -19.23 -3.26 21.98
CA GLY A 43 -19.12 -1.81 21.80
C GLY A 43 -18.89 -1.36 20.35
N PHE A 44 -18.58 -0.07 20.18
CA PHE A 44 -18.51 0.60 18.87
C PHE A 44 -17.33 0.13 17.98
N GLY A 45 -16.29 -0.45 18.57
CA GLY A 45 -15.14 -0.98 17.83
C GLY A 45 -15.30 -2.42 17.35
N SER A 46 -16.41 -3.08 17.69
CA SER A 46 -16.61 -4.53 17.46
C SER A 46 -16.58 -4.92 15.98
N THR A 47 -16.87 -3.99 15.07
CA THR A 47 -16.91 -4.22 13.62
C THR A 47 -15.67 -3.68 12.89
N THR A 48 -14.61 -3.28 13.60
CA THR A 48 -13.38 -2.76 12.98
C THR A 48 -12.71 -3.86 12.14
N PRO A 49 -12.40 -3.62 10.85
CA PRO A 49 -11.80 -4.64 9.98
C PRO A 49 -10.39 -5.06 10.41
N ALA A 50 -9.66 -4.19 11.13
CA ALA A 50 -8.26 -4.39 11.52
C ALA A 50 -7.38 -4.75 10.29
N GLY A 51 -6.32 -5.54 10.45
CA GLY A 51 -5.43 -5.95 9.36
C GLY A 51 -6.00 -7.00 8.39
N ARG A 52 -7.32 -7.27 8.40
CA ARG A 52 -7.94 -8.24 7.49
C ARG A 52 -7.95 -7.70 6.06
N GLY A 53 -7.51 -8.50 5.10
CA GLY A 53 -7.40 -8.09 3.70
C GLY A 53 -6.22 -7.17 3.40
N GLY A 54 -5.41 -6.84 4.40
CA GLY A 54 -4.15 -6.11 4.23
C GLY A 54 -2.98 -7.03 3.85
N GLN A 55 -1.79 -6.44 3.82
CA GLN A 55 -0.54 -7.15 3.57
C GLN A 55 0.04 -7.73 4.87
N VAL A 56 0.67 -8.90 4.77
CA VAL A 56 1.42 -9.49 5.89
C VAL A 56 2.86 -9.01 5.82
N LEU A 57 3.28 -8.20 6.79
CA LEU A 57 4.65 -7.71 6.92
C LEU A 57 5.38 -8.46 8.05
N GLU A 58 6.49 -9.11 7.71
CA GLU A 58 7.31 -9.83 8.69
C GLU A 58 8.31 -8.88 9.36
N VAL A 59 8.28 -8.83 10.69
CA VAL A 59 9.28 -8.12 11.49
C VAL A 59 10.45 -9.06 11.75
N THR A 60 11.60 -8.77 11.14
CA THR A 60 12.81 -9.60 11.21
C THR A 60 13.83 -9.10 12.23
N THR A 61 13.62 -7.92 12.81
CA THR A 61 14.49 -7.35 13.86
C THR A 61 13.70 -6.68 14.99
N LEU A 62 14.26 -6.75 16.20
CA LEU A 62 13.74 -6.09 17.41
C LEU A 62 14.33 -4.70 17.64
N ALA A 63 15.18 -4.22 16.73
CA ALA A 63 15.68 -2.84 16.77
C ALA A 63 14.51 -1.85 16.62
N ASP A 64 14.57 -0.72 17.33
CA ASP A 64 13.51 0.31 17.31
C ASP A 64 13.33 0.95 15.91
N ALA A 65 14.39 1.00 15.11
CA ALA A 65 14.38 1.55 13.77
C ALA A 65 15.29 0.75 12.83
N GLY A 66 15.11 0.99 11.53
CA GLY A 66 15.85 0.32 10.46
C GLY A 66 15.04 -0.76 9.74
N PRO A 67 15.59 -1.32 8.64
CA PRO A 67 14.89 -2.30 7.82
C PRO A 67 14.51 -3.54 8.62
N GLY A 68 13.27 -4.02 8.43
CA GLY A 68 12.73 -5.18 9.15
C GLY A 68 12.28 -4.92 10.59
N SER A 69 12.35 -3.67 11.08
CA SER A 69 11.80 -3.29 12.38
C SER A 69 10.27 -3.15 12.32
N LEU A 70 9.62 -3.22 13.48
CA LEU A 70 8.18 -2.93 13.59
C LEU A 70 7.85 -1.52 13.06
N ARG A 71 8.72 -0.54 13.35
CA ARG A 71 8.53 0.84 12.86
C ARG A 71 8.57 0.90 11.33
N ALA A 72 9.53 0.22 10.70
CA ALA A 72 9.60 0.15 9.25
C ALA A 72 8.36 -0.52 8.64
N ALA A 73 7.75 -1.51 9.32
CA ALA A 73 6.50 -2.12 8.88
C ALA A 73 5.29 -1.16 8.97
N LEU A 74 5.26 -0.28 9.98
CA LEU A 74 4.20 0.73 10.13
C LEU A 74 4.35 1.91 9.15
N GLU A 75 5.56 2.20 8.69
CA GLU A 75 5.87 3.30 7.76
C GLU A 75 5.80 2.88 6.28
N ALA A 76 5.64 1.59 5.99
CA ALA A 76 5.61 1.04 4.63
C ALA A 76 4.25 1.18 3.91
N GLU A 77 3.31 1.93 4.50
CA GLU A 77 1.92 2.11 4.05
C GLU A 77 1.76 3.27 3.05
#